data_AF-A0A1H2ZSE7-F1
#
_entry.id   AF-A0A1H2ZSE7-F1
#
_cell.length_a   1.000
_cell.length_b   1.000
_cell.length_c   1.000
_cell.angle_alpha   90.00
_cell.angle_beta   90.00
_cell.angle_gamma   90.00
#
_symmetry.space_group_name_H-M   'P 1'
#
loop_
_entity.id
_entity.type
_entity.pdbx_description
1 polymer ?
#
loop_
_entity_poly.entity_id
_entity_poly.type
_entity_poly.pdbx_seq_one_letter_code
_entity_poly.pdbx_strand_id
1 'polypeptide(L)'
;MARPPTAADVEVGRASAHALLRWADAEPAGLRLPFRHAAREPEFRAEVDVRAAMVDEVRMRLTGEIAAEPFADWAAQLATAVCLEAIMAWLDAGRPEPTEIADRIDRAVEAAIQAPR
;
A
#
# COMPACT_ATOMS: atom_id res chain seq x y z
N MET A 1 11.20 19.75 -0.63
CA MET A 1 9.92 19.08 -0.88
C MET A 1 10.23 17.81 -1.65
N ALA A 2 9.81 16.65 -1.15
CA ALA A 2 9.94 15.41 -1.90
C ALA A 2 8.76 15.34 -2.88
N ARG A 3 8.98 14.81 -4.09
CA ARG A 3 7.89 14.62 -5.06
C ARG A 3 7.02 13.44 -4.58
N PRO A 4 5.68 13.54 -4.57
CA PRO A 4 4.83 12.39 -4.28
C PRO A 4 5.10 11.27 -5.30
N PRO A 5 5.16 10.00 -4.86
CA PRO A 5 5.32 8.88 -5.77
C PRO A 5 4.14 8.87 -6.75
N THR A 6 4.44 8.82 -8.05
CA THR A 6 3.44 8.63 -9.10
C THR A 6 3.20 7.14 -9.32
N ALA A 7 2.13 6.77 -10.02
CA ALA A 7 1.86 5.38 -10.40
C ALA A 7 3.05 4.67 -11.10
N ALA A 8 3.98 5.42 -11.69
CA ALA A 8 5.20 4.89 -12.29
C ALA A 8 6.38 4.69 -11.32
N ASP A 9 6.33 5.27 -10.11
CA ASP A 9 7.37 5.15 -9.08
C ASP A 9 7.08 4.02 -8.09
N VAL A 10 5.88 3.47 -8.14
CA VAL A 10 5.40 2.42 -7.25
C VAL A 10 5.73 1.10 -7.92
N GLU A 11 6.94 0.61 -7.63
CA GLU A 11 7.12 -0.83 -7.51
C GLU A 11 6.45 -1.25 -6.17
N VAL A 12 6.02 -2.49 -5.91
CA VAL A 12 5.39 -3.00 -4.67
C VAL A 12 5.91 -4.41 -4.41
N GLY A 13 7.09 -4.46 -3.79
CA GLY A 13 7.52 -5.46 -2.81
C GLY A 13 7.99 -4.80 -1.51
N ARG A 14 8.73 -5.54 -0.66
CA ARG A 14 9.36 -5.04 0.59
C ARG A 14 10.03 -3.66 0.43
N ALA A 15 10.76 -3.47 -0.67
CA ALA A 15 11.46 -2.22 -0.97
C ALA A 15 10.52 -0.98 -1.06
N SER A 16 9.26 -1.21 -1.38
CA SER A 16 8.29 -0.19 -1.76
C SER A 16 7.20 0.04 -0.75
N ALA A 17 6.85 -0.96 0.07
CA ALA A 17 6.22 -0.69 1.37
C ALA A 17 7.15 0.20 2.21
N HIS A 18 8.46 -0.06 2.18
CA HIS A 18 9.47 0.78 2.81
C HIS A 18 9.57 2.16 2.14
N ALA A 19 9.47 2.26 0.81
CA ALA A 19 9.48 3.56 0.12
C ALA A 19 8.24 4.39 0.43
N LEU A 20 7.07 3.77 0.44
CA LEU A 20 5.81 4.39 0.79
C LEU A 20 5.81 4.87 2.25
N LEU A 21 6.32 4.04 3.17
CA LEU A 21 6.52 4.42 4.57
C LEU A 21 7.49 5.59 4.74
N ARG A 22 8.64 5.58 4.03
CA ARG A 22 9.59 6.72 4.06
C ARG A 22 8.95 8.01 3.55
N TRP A 23 8.16 7.92 2.48
CA TRP A 23 7.42 9.07 1.98
C TRP A 23 6.35 9.54 2.98
N ALA A 24 5.62 8.60 3.60
CA ALA A 24 4.63 8.89 4.64
C ALA A 24 5.22 9.61 5.86
N ASP A 25 6.44 9.24 6.26
CA ASP A 25 7.16 9.87 7.37
C ASP A 25 7.58 11.30 7.03
N ALA A 26 8.09 11.50 5.81
CA ALA A 26 8.53 12.80 5.31
C ALA A 26 7.38 13.77 5.06
N GLU A 27 6.23 13.28 4.58
CA GLU A 27 5.05 14.09 4.23
C GLU A 27 3.74 13.49 4.79
N PRO A 28 3.52 13.50 6.12
CA PRO A 28 2.35 12.85 6.75
C PRO A 28 0.99 13.39 6.29
N ALA A 29 0.94 14.68 5.93
CA ALA A 29 -0.26 15.33 5.40
C ALA A 29 -0.58 14.87 3.97
N GLY A 30 0.44 14.51 3.18
CA GLY A 30 0.30 14.03 1.81
C GLY A 30 -0.35 12.65 1.71
N LEU A 31 -0.22 11.82 2.75
CA LEU A 31 -0.86 10.50 2.84
C LEU A 31 -2.22 10.55 3.54
N ARG A 32 -2.43 11.49 4.48
CA ARG A 32 -3.72 11.59 5.19
C ARG A 32 -4.86 12.20 4.39
N LEU A 33 -4.56 13.17 3.52
CA LEU A 33 -5.59 13.88 2.76
C LEU A 33 -6.37 12.97 1.79
N PRO A 34 -5.71 12.06 1.04
CA PRO A 34 -6.41 11.26 0.05
C PRO A 34 -7.18 10.08 0.63
N PHE A 35 -6.55 9.32 1.54
CA PHE A 35 -7.10 8.00 1.92
C PHE A 35 -8.30 8.07 2.87
N ARG A 36 -8.60 9.23 3.48
CA ARG A 36 -9.82 9.43 4.28
C ARG A 36 -11.05 9.86 3.45
N HIS A 37 -10.86 10.40 2.24
CA HIS A 37 -11.93 11.02 1.43
C HIS A 37 -12.09 10.48 -0.01
N ALA A 38 -11.11 9.74 -0.56
CA ALA A 38 -10.99 9.49 -2.00
C ALA A 38 -12.10 8.67 -2.69
N ALA A 39 -12.98 7.99 -1.96
CA ALA A 39 -14.02 7.19 -2.62
C ALA A 39 -15.19 8.01 -3.20
N ARG A 40 -15.31 9.32 -2.90
CA ARG A 40 -16.50 10.11 -3.27
C ARG A 40 -16.25 11.48 -3.91
N GLU A 41 -15.01 11.95 -3.99
CA GLU A 41 -14.69 13.32 -4.39
C GLU A 41 -13.77 13.33 -5.64
N PRO A 42 -14.15 13.99 -6.76
CA PRO A 42 -13.41 13.96 -8.04
C PRO A 42 -11.98 14.50 -7.98
N GLU A 43 -11.69 15.38 -7.02
CA GLU A 43 -10.34 15.90 -6.77
C GLU A 43 -9.33 14.81 -6.37
N PHE A 44 -9.79 13.66 -5.86
CA PHE A 44 -8.92 12.56 -5.41
C PHE A 44 -8.74 11.43 -6.46
N ARG A 45 -8.92 11.74 -7.74
CA ARG A 45 -8.77 10.77 -8.84
C ARG A 45 -7.34 10.22 -8.95
N ALA A 46 -6.34 11.06 -8.72
CA ALA A 46 -4.94 10.64 -8.81
C ALA A 46 -4.62 9.53 -7.79
N GLU A 47 -5.33 9.48 -6.68
CA GLU A 47 -5.09 8.53 -5.59
C GLU A 47 -5.85 7.22 -5.78
N VAL A 48 -7.01 7.28 -6.44
CA VAL A 48 -7.66 6.09 -7.00
C VAL A 48 -6.74 5.43 -8.03
N ASP A 49 -6.07 6.23 -8.87
CA ASP A 49 -5.12 5.73 -9.88
C ASP A 49 -3.86 5.11 -9.23
N VAL A 50 -3.33 5.71 -8.16
CA VAL A 50 -2.19 5.14 -7.40
C VAL A 50 -2.60 3.81 -6.73
N ARG A 51 -3.78 3.74 -6.11
CA ARG A 51 -4.26 2.49 -5.51
C ARG A 51 -4.47 1.41 -6.57
N ALA A 52 -5.02 1.76 -7.73
CA ALA A 52 -5.20 0.83 -8.83
C ALA A 52 -3.85 0.30 -9.34
N ALA A 53 -2.86 1.18 -9.51
CA ALA A 53 -1.50 0.79 -9.89
C ALA A 53 -0.85 -0.16 -8.87
N MET A 54 -0.99 0.11 -7.56
CA MET A 54 -0.53 -0.79 -6.50
C MET A 54 -1.18 -2.18 -6.59
N VAL A 55 -2.50 -2.23 -6.80
CA VAL A 55 -3.23 -3.51 -6.92
C VAL A 55 -2.79 -4.29 -8.15
N ASP A 56 -2.67 -3.62 -9.30
CA ASP A 56 -2.24 -4.27 -10.55
C ASP A 56 -0.83 -4.85 -10.41
N GLU A 57 0.06 -4.13 -9.71
CA GLU A 57 1.41 -4.61 -9.50
C GLU A 57 1.50 -5.80 -8.55
N VAL A 58 0.77 -5.76 -7.43
CA VAL A 58 0.69 -6.92 -6.53
C VAL A 58 0.09 -8.10 -7.29
N ARG A 59 -0.96 -7.90 -8.10
CA ARG A 59 -1.55 -8.94 -8.95
C ARG A 59 -0.52 -9.57 -9.88
N MET A 60 0.27 -8.76 -10.59
CA MET A 60 1.34 -9.25 -11.49
C MET A 60 2.38 -10.11 -10.78
N ARG A 61 2.71 -9.80 -9.53
CA ARG A 61 3.62 -10.63 -8.71
C ARG A 61 2.97 -11.95 -8.28
N LEU A 62 1.68 -11.93 -7.98
CA LEU A 62 0.94 -13.11 -7.53
C LEU A 62 0.61 -14.10 -8.66
N THR A 63 0.61 -13.65 -9.92
CA THR A 63 0.25 -14.49 -11.09
C THR A 63 1.20 -15.68 -11.30
N GLY A 64 2.40 -15.67 -10.68
CA GLY A 64 3.33 -16.79 -10.66
C GLY A 64 3.20 -17.73 -9.46
N GLU A 65 2.44 -17.36 -8.42
CA GLU A 65 2.40 -18.05 -7.12
C GLU A 65 1.02 -18.59 -6.73
N ILE A 66 -0.07 -18.01 -7.24
CA ILE A 66 -1.45 -18.39 -6.92
C ILE A 66 -2.07 -19.07 -8.14
N ALA A 67 -2.42 -20.35 -8.01
CA ALA A 67 -2.92 -21.18 -9.10
C ALA A 67 -4.36 -20.84 -9.57
N ALA A 68 -5.09 -19.96 -8.86
CA ALA A 68 -6.47 -19.61 -9.15
C ALA A 68 -6.67 -18.08 -9.28
N GLU A 69 -6.96 -17.63 -10.49
CA GLU A 69 -7.23 -16.23 -10.88
C GLU A 69 -8.14 -15.44 -9.91
N PRO A 70 -9.30 -15.96 -9.43
CA PRO A 70 -10.18 -15.19 -8.54
C PRO A 70 -9.55 -14.85 -7.18
N PHE A 71 -8.63 -15.69 -6.70
CA PHE A 71 -7.95 -15.50 -5.43
C PHE A 71 -6.71 -14.59 -5.57
N ALA A 72 -6.08 -14.55 -6.74
CA ALA A 72 -4.98 -13.62 -7.01
C ALA A 72 -5.46 -12.16 -6.98
N ASP A 73 -6.61 -11.88 -7.60
CA ASP A 73 -7.25 -10.56 -7.56
C ASP A 73 -7.66 -10.14 -6.16
N TRP A 74 -8.28 -11.07 -5.43
CA TRP A 74 -8.67 -10.83 -4.04
C TRP A 74 -7.46 -10.58 -3.14
N ALA A 75 -6.40 -11.39 -3.27
CA ALA A 75 -5.16 -11.26 -2.52
C ALA A 75 -4.46 -9.93 -2.80
N ALA A 76 -4.40 -9.52 -4.07
CA ALA A 76 -3.79 -8.25 -4.47
C ALA A 76 -4.51 -7.04 -3.85
N GLN A 77 -5.83 -7.06 -3.88
CA GLN A 77 -6.65 -6.03 -3.26
C GLN A 77 -6.48 -5.99 -1.73
N LEU A 78 -6.48 -7.16 -1.08
CA LEU A 78 -6.34 -7.26 0.37
C LEU A 78 -4.94 -6.83 0.85
N ALA A 79 -3.88 -7.31 0.21
CA ALA A 79 -2.50 -6.95 0.51
C ALA A 79 -2.27 -5.43 0.40
N THR A 80 -2.80 -4.82 -0.66
CA THR A 80 -2.73 -3.37 -0.87
C THR A 80 -3.47 -2.62 0.24
N ALA A 81 -4.68 -3.07 0.61
CA ALA A 81 -5.44 -2.46 1.69
C ALA A 81 -4.72 -2.55 3.03
N VAL A 82 -4.18 -3.73 3.39
CA VAL A 82 -3.43 -3.94 4.64
C VAL A 82 -2.22 -3.02 4.72
N CYS A 83 -1.46 -2.88 3.64
CA CYS A 83 -0.30 -1.99 3.59
C CYS A 83 -0.69 -0.53 3.89
N LEU A 84 -1.70 -0.01 3.20
CA LEU A 84 -2.17 1.36 3.36
C LEU A 84 -2.74 1.62 4.76
N GLU A 85 -3.61 0.75 5.25
CA GLU A 85 -4.23 0.88 6.58
C GLU A 85 -3.18 0.79 7.70
N ALA A 86 -2.17 -0.08 7.56
CA ALA A 86 -1.12 -0.18 8.55
C ALA A 86 -0.23 1.08 8.61
N ILE A 87 0.07 1.70 7.47
CA ILE A 87 0.78 2.99 7.41
C ILE A 87 -0.08 4.10 8.04
N MET A 88 -1.37 4.15 7.75
CA MET A 88 -2.28 5.13 8.36
C MET A 88 -2.39 4.95 9.88
N ALA A 89 -2.55 3.72 10.36
CA ALA A 89 -2.59 3.41 11.78
C ALA A 89 -1.28 3.79 12.50
N TRP A 90 -0.13 3.60 11.85
CA TRP A 90 1.17 4.04 12.36
C TRP A 90 1.27 5.57 12.47
N LEU A 91 0.80 6.28 11.43
CA LEU A 91 0.71 7.74 11.44
C LEU A 91 -0.25 8.25 12.53
N ASP A 92 -1.37 7.56 12.77
CA ASP A 92 -2.36 7.86 13.82
C ASP A 92 -1.80 7.61 15.23
N ALA A 93 -0.95 6.59 15.39
CA ALA A 93 -0.26 6.28 16.65
C ALA A 93 0.89 7.24 17.00
N GLY A 94 1.13 8.29 16.21
CA GLY A 94 2.19 9.27 16.47
C GLY A 94 3.57 8.84 15.97
N ARG A 95 3.65 7.90 15.03
CA ARG A 95 4.89 7.43 14.38
C ARG A 95 5.90 6.78 15.33
N PRO A 96 5.54 5.70 16.05
CA PRO A 96 6.51 4.92 16.83
C PRO A 96 7.57 4.27 15.91
N GLU A 97 8.79 4.05 16.43
CA GLU A 97 10.02 3.71 15.68
C GLU A 97 9.87 3.16 14.23
N PRO A 98 10.34 3.91 13.21
CA PRO A 98 10.09 3.59 11.79
C PRO A 98 10.71 2.29 11.27
N THR A 99 11.82 1.82 11.86
CA THR A 99 12.46 0.58 11.38
C THR A 99 11.65 -0.65 11.77
N GLU A 100 11.10 -0.68 12.98
CA GLU A 100 10.27 -1.79 13.42
C GLU A 100 8.92 -1.84 12.71
N ILE A 101 8.35 -0.69 12.34
CA ILE A 101 7.03 -0.67 11.70
C ILE A 101 7.09 -1.25 10.29
N ALA A 102 8.18 -1.03 9.55
CA ALA A 102 8.33 -1.55 8.19
C ALA A 102 8.26 -3.08 8.17
N ASP A 103 9.02 -3.75 9.05
CA ASP A 103 8.99 -5.21 9.18
C ASP A 103 7.66 -5.76 9.73
N ARG A 104 6.91 -4.95 10.51
CA ARG A 104 5.56 -5.32 10.96
C ARG A 104 4.55 -5.23 9.82
N ILE A 105 4.63 -4.21 8.98
CA ILE A 105 3.80 -4.03 7.79
C ILE A 105 4.08 -5.15 6.79
N ASP A 106 5.34 -5.44 6.50
CA ASP A 106 5.74 -6.52 5.58
C ASP A 106 5.13 -7.87 5.99
N ARG A 107 5.20 -8.22 7.28
CA ARG A 107 4.60 -9.47 7.79
C ARG A 107 3.08 -9.50 7.68
N ALA A 108 2.41 -8.37 7.88
CA ALA A 108 0.96 -8.28 7.74
C ALA A 108 0.53 -8.46 6.27
N VAL A 109 1.26 -7.86 5.34
CA VAL A 109 1.05 -8.00 3.89
C VAL A 109 1.29 -9.44 3.44
N GLU A 110 2.38 -10.06 3.88
CA GLU A 110 2.67 -11.47 3.59
C GLU A 110 1.55 -12.39 4.09
N ALA A 111 1.08 -12.19 5.33
CA ALA A 111 -0.04 -12.96 5.87
C ALA A 111 -1.32 -12.81 5.03
N ALA A 112 -1.60 -11.61 4.52
CA ALA A 112 -2.73 -11.36 3.62
C ALA A 112 -2.60 -12.09 2.27
N ILE A 113 -1.38 -12.19 1.73
CA ILE A 113 -1.08 -12.92 0.50
C ILE A 113 -1.20 -14.44 0.69
N GLN A 114 -0.86 -14.96 1.88
CA GLN A 114 -0.91 -16.39 2.19
C GLN A 114 -2.31 -16.88 2.59
N ALA A 115 -3.20 -16.01 3.05
CA ALA A 115 -4.55 -16.35 3.49
C ALA A 115 -5.44 -17.12 2.48
N PRO A 116 -5.37 -16.89 1.15
CA PRO A 116 -6.20 -17.57 0.16
C PRO A 116 -5.56 -18.84 -0.43
N ARG A 117 -4.47 -19.37 0.15
CA ARG A 117 -3.83 -20.61 -0.29
C ARG A 117 -4.48 -21.88 0.28
#